data_AF-A0A3E0QGQ5-F1
#
_entry.id   AF-A0A3E0QGQ5-F1
#
_cell.length_a   1.000
_cell.length_b   1.000
_cell.length_c   1.000
_cell.angle_alpha   90.00
_cell.angle_beta   90.00
_cell.angle_gamma   90.00
#
_symmetry.space_group_name_H-M   'P 1'
#
loop_
_entity.id
_entity.type
_entity.pdbx_description
1 polymer ?
#
loop_
_entity_poly.entity_id
_entity_poly.type
_entity_poly.pdbx_seq_one_letter_code
_entity_poly.pdbx_strand_id
1 'polypeptide(L)'
;MGIAILRKEKLSIWEIKTFKGHWNEGKLKDILFRVNEIIDRYEVTHICLKRSSKNQTSEGLSKLISEITFLSKRKKLVINQYDLQDLKSLFTDNYKFTKQSMFRALAEQNPFLHEQYNRELKLSVPYYEKMFEAIISVLLYRKMHPPQGLIVSPFSPLYY
;
A
#
# COMPACT_ATOMS: atom_id res chain seq x y z
N MET A 1 -1.05 -7.88 -8.10
CA MET A 1 -1.33 -7.38 -6.75
C MET A 1 -0.05 -6.78 -6.22
N GLY A 2 -0.06 -5.51 -5.81
CA GLY A 2 1.09 -4.95 -5.10
C GLY A 2 1.03 -5.32 -3.63
N ILE A 3 2.17 -5.66 -3.04
CA ILE A 3 2.31 -6.01 -1.63
C ILE A 3 3.44 -5.15 -1.08
N ALA A 4 3.23 -4.59 0.11
CA ALA A 4 4.26 -3.89 0.87
C ALA A 4 4.10 -4.23 2.35
N ILE A 5 5.21 -4.41 3.05
CA ILE A 5 5.22 -4.73 4.49
C ILE A 5 6.14 -3.77 5.21
N LEU A 6 5.59 -3.11 6.22
CA LEU A 6 6.32 -2.26 7.13
C LEU A 6 6.56 -3.00 8.45
N ARG A 7 7.82 -3.14 8.87
CA ARG A 7 8.20 -3.81 10.13
C ARG A 7 9.18 -2.91 10.89
N LYS A 8 8.90 -2.64 12.17
CA LYS A 8 9.71 -1.72 13.00
C LYS A 8 10.01 -0.41 12.25
N GLU A 9 8.95 0.19 11.70
CA GLU A 9 8.97 1.46 10.95
C GLU A 9 9.76 1.49 9.65
N LYS A 10 10.35 0.35 9.24
CA LYS A 10 11.11 0.21 8.01
C LYS A 10 10.35 -0.63 7.01
N LEU A 11 10.46 -0.26 5.73
CA LEU A 11 9.92 -1.06 4.65
C LEU A 11 10.75 -2.34 4.54
N SER A 12 10.13 -3.48 4.84
CA SER A 12 10.81 -4.78 4.85
C SER A 12 10.70 -5.48 3.51
N ILE A 13 9.52 -5.41 2.88
CA ILE A 13 9.21 -6.09 1.61
C ILE A 13 8.34 -5.18 0.77
N TRP A 14 8.58 -5.23 -0.54
CA TRP A 14 7.72 -4.66 -1.56
C TRP A 14 7.83 -5.52 -2.82
N GLU A 15 6.70 -6.04 -3.30
CA GLU A 15 6.69 -6.91 -4.48
C GLU A 15 5.40 -6.78 -5.30
N ILE A 16 5.48 -7.15 -6.58
CA ILE A 16 4.31 -7.39 -7.43
C ILE A 16 4.07 -8.90 -7.49
N LYS A 17 2.89 -9.34 -7.07
CA LYS A 17 2.43 -10.72 -7.24
C LYS A 17 1.39 -10.82 -8.34
N THR A 18 1.68 -11.63 -9.36
CA THR A 18 0.77 -11.89 -10.48
C THR A 18 0.12 -13.26 -10.33
N PHE A 19 -1.20 -13.32 -10.53
CA PHE A 19 -1.98 -14.55 -10.53
C PHE A 19 -2.54 -14.74 -11.95
N LYS A 20 -2.01 -15.73 -12.68
CA LYS A 20 -2.31 -15.96 -14.11
C LYS A 20 -3.73 -16.51 -14.32
N GLY A 21 -4.24 -16.45 -15.56
CA GLY A 21 -5.58 -16.96 -15.96
C GLY A 21 -6.72 -15.95 -15.83
N HIS A 22 -7.95 -16.37 -16.10
CA HIS A 22 -9.15 -15.54 -15.89
C HIS A 22 -9.57 -15.52 -14.41
N TRP A 23 -10.50 -14.62 -14.06
CA TRP A 23 -11.07 -14.60 -12.71
C TRP A 23 -11.96 -15.82 -12.50
N ASN A 24 -11.72 -16.57 -11.43
CA ASN A 24 -12.53 -17.71 -10.98
C ASN A 24 -12.29 -17.96 -9.47
N GLU A 25 -13.06 -18.88 -8.88
CA GLU A 25 -12.94 -19.23 -7.45
C GLU A 25 -11.56 -19.80 -7.09
N GLY A 26 -10.91 -20.53 -8.00
CA GLY A 26 -9.56 -21.07 -7.78
C GLY A 26 -8.54 -19.95 -7.59
N LYS A 27 -8.53 -18.96 -8.49
CA LYS A 27 -7.68 -17.78 -8.39
C LYS A 27 -7.94 -17.00 -7.10
N LEU A 28 -9.20 -16.84 -6.71
CA LEU A 28 -9.54 -16.20 -5.44
C LEU A 28 -8.90 -16.95 -4.26
N LYS A 29 -9.04 -18.28 -4.22
CA LYS A 29 -8.41 -19.13 -3.19
C LYS A 29 -6.89 -18.99 -3.19
N ASP A 30 -6.24 -18.98 -4.34
CA ASP A 30 -4.78 -18.80 -4.44
C ASP A 30 -4.32 -17.44 -3.91
N ILE A 31 -5.07 -16.38 -4.21
CA ILE A 31 -4.79 -15.04 -3.68
C ILE A 31 -4.95 -15.03 -2.16
N LEU A 32 -6.05 -15.57 -1.64
CA LEU A 32 -6.32 -15.62 -0.20
C LEU A 32 -5.32 -16.49 0.55
N PHE A 33 -4.92 -17.62 -0.02
CA PHE A 33 -3.85 -18.46 0.51
C PHE A 33 -2.56 -17.64 0.63
N ARG A 34 -2.17 -16.93 -0.43
CA ARG A 34 -0.96 -16.10 -0.41
C ARG A 34 -1.04 -14.95 0.60
N VAL A 35 -2.20 -14.30 0.72
CA VAL A 35 -2.43 -13.26 1.73
C VAL A 35 -2.30 -13.85 3.14
N ASN A 36 -2.87 -15.03 3.38
CA ASN A 36 -2.76 -15.73 4.65
C ASN A 36 -1.31 -16.10 4.99
N GLU A 37 -0.54 -16.64 4.03
CA GLU A 37 0.89 -16.91 4.24
C GLU A 37 1.68 -15.66 4.64
N ILE A 38 1.37 -14.51 4.02
CA ILE A 38 2.03 -13.24 4.34
C ILE A 38 1.66 -12.79 5.75
N ILE A 39 0.38 -12.87 6.12
CA ILE A 39 -0.10 -12.54 7.46
C ILE A 39 0.65 -13.37 8.51
N ASP A 40 0.71 -14.68 8.30
CA ASP A 40 1.30 -15.60 9.27
C ASP A 40 2.83 -15.47 9.32
N ARG A 41 3.49 -15.32 8.17
CA ARG A 41 4.96 -15.20 8.08
C ARG A 41 5.50 -13.91 8.69
N TYR A 42 4.78 -12.80 8.52
CA TYR A 42 5.23 -11.48 8.96
C TYR A 42 4.51 -10.96 10.20
N GLU A 43 3.69 -11.80 10.84
CA GLU A 43 2.92 -11.47 12.04
C GLU A 43 2.13 -10.17 11.85
N VAL A 44 1.45 -10.06 10.70
CA VAL A 44 0.75 -8.84 10.32
C VAL A 44 -0.39 -8.58 11.30
N THR A 45 -0.41 -7.39 11.91
CA THR A 45 -1.48 -6.95 12.82
C THR A 45 -2.47 -5.99 12.16
N HIS A 46 -2.02 -5.31 11.10
CA HIS A 46 -2.77 -4.28 10.38
C HIS A 46 -2.67 -4.48 8.87
N ILE A 47 -3.78 -4.38 8.16
CA ILE A 47 -3.85 -4.48 6.71
C ILE A 47 -4.36 -3.16 6.14
N CYS A 48 -3.61 -2.62 5.17
CA CYS A 48 -4.00 -1.42 4.43
C CYS A 48 -4.42 -1.82 3.02
N LEU A 49 -5.67 -1.52 2.64
CA LEU A 49 -6.21 -1.82 1.32
C LEU A 49 -6.47 -0.54 0.53
N LYS A 50 -5.95 -0.47 -0.69
CA LYS A 50 -6.34 0.59 -1.61
C LYS A 50 -7.74 0.31 -2.15
N ARG A 51 -8.66 1.25 -1.95
CA ARG A 51 -10.02 1.26 -2.47
C ARG A 51 -10.00 1.83 -3.89
N SER A 52 -10.60 1.13 -4.84
CA SER A 52 -10.88 1.68 -6.17
C SER A 52 -12.05 2.66 -6.11
N SER A 53 -12.10 3.62 -7.02
CA SER A 53 -13.28 4.49 -7.13
C SER A 53 -14.54 3.66 -7.45
N LYS A 54 -15.71 4.12 -6.99
CA LYS A 54 -17.00 3.40 -7.10
C LYS A 54 -17.33 2.91 -8.52
N ASN A 55 -16.78 3.58 -9.54
CA ASN A 55 -17.05 3.28 -10.95
C ASN A 55 -16.04 2.30 -11.58
N GLN A 56 -15.05 1.80 -10.83
CA GLN A 56 -13.92 1.02 -11.37
C GLN A 56 -13.67 -0.32 -10.66
N THR A 57 -14.66 -0.85 -9.94
CA THR A 57 -14.55 -2.16 -9.30
C THR A 57 -15.23 -3.25 -10.13
N SER A 58 -14.43 -4.14 -10.72
CA SER A 58 -14.94 -5.42 -11.22
C SER A 58 -15.51 -6.26 -10.08
N GLU A 59 -16.51 -7.10 -10.34
CA GLU A 59 -17.09 -8.04 -9.37
C GLU A 59 -16.02 -8.87 -8.64
N GLY A 60 -15.02 -9.38 -9.37
CA GLY A 60 -13.93 -10.16 -8.77
C GLY A 60 -13.09 -9.39 -7.76
N LEU A 61 -12.79 -8.12 -8.04
CA LEU A 61 -12.09 -7.25 -7.09
C LEU A 61 -12.94 -6.98 -5.84
N SER A 62 -14.24 -6.71 -6.01
CA SER A 62 -15.15 -6.52 -4.89
C SER A 62 -15.23 -7.77 -4.01
N LYS A 63 -15.33 -8.95 -4.63
CA LYS A 63 -15.30 -10.23 -3.93
C LYS A 63 -13.98 -10.44 -3.18
N LEU A 64 -12.85 -10.17 -3.81
CA LEU A 64 -11.53 -10.27 -3.17
C LEU A 64 -11.42 -9.37 -1.93
N ILE A 65 -11.85 -8.11 -2.03
CA ILE A 65 -11.83 -7.17 -0.90
C ILE A 65 -12.72 -7.67 0.23
N SER A 66 -13.91 -8.18 -0.09
CA SER A 66 -14.83 -8.77 0.89
C SER A 66 -14.19 -9.96 1.63
N GLU A 67 -13.58 -10.89 0.89
CA GLU A 67 -12.93 -12.07 1.47
C GLU A 67 -11.69 -11.73 2.30
N ILE A 68 -10.85 -10.80 1.85
CA ILE A 68 -9.73 -10.29 2.67
C ILE A 68 -10.26 -9.63 3.94
N THR A 69 -11.38 -8.90 3.84
CA THR A 69 -12.03 -8.28 5.00
C THR A 69 -12.52 -9.32 6.00
N PHE A 70 -13.16 -10.38 5.51
CA PHE A 70 -13.61 -11.49 6.33
C PHE A 70 -12.46 -12.25 7.00
N LEU A 71 -11.41 -12.59 6.24
CA LEU A 71 -10.19 -13.23 6.74
C LEU A 71 -9.55 -12.40 7.87
N SER A 72 -9.46 -11.08 7.68
CA SER A 72 -8.88 -10.17 8.66
C SER A 72 -9.70 -10.12 9.95
N LYS A 73 -11.04 -10.06 9.85
CA LYS A 73 -11.93 -10.13 11.02
C LYS A 73 -11.74 -11.43 11.80
N ARG A 74 -11.66 -12.57 11.11
CA ARG A 74 -11.41 -13.89 11.75
C ARG A 74 -10.08 -13.94 12.50
N LYS A 75 -9.04 -13.29 11.98
CA LYS A 75 -7.72 -13.18 12.60
C LYS A 75 -7.57 -11.99 13.55
N LYS A 76 -8.65 -11.24 13.83
CA LYS A 76 -8.63 -10.02 14.67
C LYS A 76 -7.63 -8.96 14.20
N LEU A 77 -7.44 -8.84 12.88
CA LEU A 77 -6.58 -7.82 12.28
C LEU A 77 -7.38 -6.54 12.06
N VAL A 78 -6.71 -5.41 12.22
CA VAL A 78 -7.28 -4.09 11.89
C VAL A 78 -7.15 -3.85 10.40
N ILE A 79 -8.21 -3.39 9.75
CA ILE A 79 -8.20 -3.00 8.34
C ILE A 79 -8.37 -1.51 8.20
N ASN A 80 -7.49 -0.89 7.41
CA ASN A 80 -7.65 0.45 6.91
C ASN A 80 -7.84 0.43 5.40
N GLN A 81 -8.71 1.30 4.91
CA GLN A 81 -8.95 1.44 3.47
C GLN A 81 -8.66 2.88 3.05
N TYR A 82 -7.91 3.01 1.95
CA TYR A 82 -7.49 4.30 1.42
C TYR A 82 -7.89 4.44 -0.04
N ASP A 83 -8.47 5.56 -0.41
CA ASP A 83 -8.64 5.91 -1.81
C ASP A 83 -7.40 6.63 -2.37
N LEU A 84 -7.45 7.02 -3.65
CA LEU A 84 -6.31 7.68 -4.28
C LEU A 84 -6.02 9.08 -3.68
N GLN A 85 -7.03 9.80 -3.19
CA GLN A 85 -6.83 11.10 -2.56
C GLN A 85 -6.15 10.96 -1.21
N ASP A 86 -6.56 9.95 -0.43
CA ASP A 86 -5.88 9.59 0.83
C ASP A 86 -4.39 9.37 0.58
N LEU A 87 -4.02 8.60 -0.45
CA LEU A 87 -2.61 8.33 -0.77
C LEU A 87 -1.84 9.61 -1.18
N LYS A 88 -2.47 10.53 -1.92
CA LYS A 88 -1.84 11.79 -2.34
C LYS A 88 -1.58 12.74 -1.17
N SER A 89 -2.45 12.73 -0.15
CA SER A 89 -2.32 13.54 1.08
C SER A 89 -1.02 13.28 1.85
N LEU A 90 -0.35 12.17 1.56
CA LEU A 90 0.98 11.89 2.12
C LEU A 90 2.02 12.92 1.66
N PHE A 91 1.89 13.47 0.46
CA PHE A 91 2.90 14.31 -0.21
C PHE A 91 2.47 15.76 -0.39
N THR A 92 1.18 16.02 -0.54
CA THR A 92 0.68 17.38 -0.76
C THR A 92 -0.81 17.48 -0.46
N ASP A 93 -1.24 18.67 -0.05
CA ASP A 93 -2.66 19.03 0.08
C ASP A 93 -3.28 19.43 -1.29
N ASN A 94 -2.48 19.46 -2.37
CA ASN A 94 -2.93 19.87 -3.69
C ASN A 94 -3.55 18.69 -4.49
N TYR A 95 -4.84 18.79 -4.79
CA TYR A 95 -5.59 17.79 -5.55
C TYR A 95 -5.06 17.53 -6.99
N LYS A 96 -4.31 18.47 -7.60
CA LYS A 96 -3.73 18.31 -8.95
C LYS A 96 -2.50 17.38 -8.99
N PHE A 97 -2.07 16.85 -7.85
CA PHE A 97 -0.93 15.94 -7.78
C PHE A 97 -1.20 14.65 -8.55
N THR A 98 -0.35 14.32 -9.53
CA THR A 98 -0.54 13.12 -10.37
C THR A 98 0.02 11.87 -9.69
N LYS A 99 -0.39 10.68 -10.14
CA LYS A 99 0.21 9.42 -9.67
C LYS A 99 1.71 9.35 -9.96
N GLN A 100 2.14 9.82 -11.13
CA GLN A 100 3.55 9.80 -11.50
C GLN A 100 4.38 10.72 -10.61
N SER A 101 3.87 11.91 -10.28
CA SER A 101 4.47 12.83 -9.31
C SER A 101 4.55 12.19 -7.92
N MET A 102 3.52 11.45 -7.52
CA MET A 102 3.48 10.71 -6.26
C MET A 102 4.54 9.61 -6.18
N PHE A 103 4.72 8.83 -7.25
CA PHE A 103 5.75 7.78 -7.29
C PHE A 103 7.16 8.36 -7.34
N ARG A 104 7.33 9.48 -8.06
CA ARG A 104 8.58 10.23 -8.08
C ARG A 104 8.97 10.70 -6.68
N ALA A 105 8.07 11.40 -5.99
CA ALA A 105 8.31 11.91 -4.65
C ALA A 105 8.62 10.78 -3.67
N LEU A 106 7.93 9.64 -3.78
CA LEU A 106 8.23 8.46 -2.97
C LEU A 106 9.65 7.93 -3.22
N ALA A 107 10.07 7.85 -4.49
CA ALA A 107 11.38 7.36 -4.88
C ALA A 107 12.51 8.32 -4.46
N GLU A 108 12.30 9.63 -4.60
CA GLU A 108 13.24 10.67 -4.12
C GLU A 108 13.45 10.58 -2.60
N GLN A 109 12.41 10.27 -1.82
CA GLN A 109 12.50 10.06 -0.37
C GLN A 109 13.10 8.70 0.02
N ASN A 110 13.10 7.72 -0.90
CA ASN A 110 13.50 6.34 -0.64
C ASN A 110 14.37 5.84 -1.80
N PRO A 111 15.69 6.13 -1.80
CA PRO A 111 16.55 5.87 -2.96
C PRO A 111 16.58 4.42 -3.46
N PHE A 112 16.29 3.45 -2.59
CA PHE A 112 16.18 2.03 -2.95
C PHE A 112 15.00 1.71 -3.88
N LEU A 113 14.06 2.65 -4.10
CA LEU A 113 12.96 2.53 -5.06
C LEU A 113 13.28 3.14 -6.43
N HIS A 114 14.42 3.82 -6.59
CA HIS A 114 14.79 4.47 -7.85
C HIS A 114 14.80 3.49 -9.03
N GLU A 115 15.28 2.27 -8.82
CA GLU A 115 15.34 1.27 -9.88
C GLU A 115 13.94 0.92 -10.42
N GLN A 116 12.99 0.61 -9.53
CA GLN A 116 11.63 0.27 -9.90
C GLN A 116 10.91 1.48 -10.51
N TYR A 117 11.16 2.68 -10.00
CA TYR A 117 10.62 3.91 -10.57
C TYR A 117 11.13 4.17 -11.99
N ASN A 118 12.45 4.07 -12.20
CA ASN A 118 13.06 4.26 -13.52
C ASN A 118 12.63 3.19 -14.52
N ARG A 119 12.40 1.95 -14.07
CA ARG A 119 11.81 0.90 -14.91
C ARG A 119 10.38 1.25 -15.28
N GLU A 120 9.56 1.70 -14.34
CA GLU A 120 8.18 2.10 -14.59
C GLU A 120 8.08 3.20 -15.64
N LEU A 121 8.96 4.21 -15.61
CA LEU A 121 8.99 5.29 -16.60
C LEU A 121 9.24 4.82 -18.04
N LYS A 122 9.90 3.66 -18.21
CA LYS A 122 10.23 3.11 -19.52
C LYS A 122 9.15 2.17 -20.06
N LEU A 123 8.19 1.77 -19.23
CA LEU A 123 7.14 0.83 -19.62
C LEU A 123 5.96 1.59 -20.24
N SER A 124 5.43 1.05 -21.35
CA SER A 124 4.19 1.54 -21.94
C SER A 124 2.96 1.17 -21.11
N VAL A 125 3.05 0.10 -20.32
CA VAL A 125 1.99 -0.40 -19.45
C VAL A 125 2.47 -0.36 -18.00
N PRO A 126 1.73 0.31 -17.08
CA PRO A 126 2.11 0.39 -15.67
C PRO A 126 2.24 -1.01 -15.03
N TYR A 127 3.42 -1.31 -14.50
CA TYR A 127 3.72 -2.60 -13.87
C TYR A 127 3.90 -2.45 -12.35
N TYR A 128 4.67 -1.46 -11.94
CA TYR A 128 5.01 -1.17 -10.55
C TYR A 128 3.99 -0.26 -9.86
N GLU A 129 3.04 0.35 -10.58
CA GLU A 129 2.01 1.24 -10.02
C GLU A 129 1.36 0.66 -8.75
N LYS A 130 0.95 -0.61 -8.79
CA LYS A 130 0.28 -1.27 -7.65
C LYS A 130 1.22 -1.47 -6.45
N MET A 131 2.52 -1.68 -6.69
CA MET A 131 3.53 -1.79 -5.64
C MET A 131 3.74 -0.44 -4.98
N PHE A 132 3.88 0.64 -5.76
CA PHE A 132 3.98 1.98 -5.21
C PHE A 132 2.74 2.37 -4.40
N GLU A 133 1.53 2.12 -4.90
CA GLU A 133 0.29 2.34 -4.14
C GLU A 133 0.28 1.56 -2.81
N ALA A 134 0.78 0.31 -2.79
CA ALA A 134 0.89 -0.49 -1.58
C ALA A 134 1.88 0.09 -0.57
N ILE A 135 3.06 0.54 -1.03
CA ILE A 135 4.07 1.20 -0.17
C ILE A 135 3.48 2.48 0.44
N ILE A 136 2.85 3.32 -0.38
CA ILE A 136 2.26 4.58 0.09
C ILE A 136 1.15 4.30 1.11
N SER A 137 0.34 3.26 0.90
CA SER A 137 -0.71 2.87 1.84
C SER A 137 -0.16 2.56 3.23
N VAL A 138 0.93 1.79 3.33
CA VAL A 138 1.54 1.46 4.64
C VAL A 138 2.27 2.65 5.27
N LEU A 139 2.86 3.54 4.46
CA LEU A 139 3.48 4.77 4.95
C LEU A 139 2.45 5.79 5.47
N LEU A 140 1.31 5.90 4.80
CA LEU A 140 0.19 6.73 5.24
C LEU A 140 -0.36 6.22 6.57
N TYR A 141 -0.56 4.90 6.71
CA TYR A 141 -0.96 4.30 7.97
C TYR A 141 0.00 4.68 9.11
N ARG A 142 1.32 4.56 8.89
CA ARG A 142 2.35 4.98 9.85
C ARG A 142 2.22 6.46 10.23
N LYS A 143 2.04 7.35 9.24
CA LYS A 143 1.90 8.81 9.50
C LYS A 143 0.70 9.11 10.41
N MET A 144 -0.40 8.40 10.25
CA MET A 144 -1.62 8.60 11.05
C MET A 144 -1.59 7.92 12.42
N HIS A 145 -0.75 6.90 12.59
CA HIS A 145 -0.62 6.13 13.83
C HIS A 145 0.84 6.12 14.28
N PRO A 146 1.38 7.27 14.71
CA PRO A 146 2.73 7.32 15.24
C PRO A 146 2.83 6.38 16.46
N PRO A 147 3.98 5.73 16.68
CA PRO A 147 4.18 4.92 17.87
C PRO A 147 3.90 5.79 19.11
N GLN A 148 3.18 5.25 20.09
CA GLN A 148 2.77 5.95 21.32
C GLN A 148 3.95 6.31 22.26
N GLY A 149 5.17 6.47 21.75
CA GLY A 149 6.39 6.76 22.50
C GLY A 149 7.25 7.91 21.95
N LEU A 150 6.83 8.59 20.88
CA LEU A 150 7.51 9.82 20.44
C LEU A 150 6.93 11.02 21.20
N ILE A 151 7.53 11.32 22.35
CA ILE A 151 7.54 12.68 22.90
C ILE A 151 8.27 13.53 21.88
N VAL A 152 7.52 14.15 20.96
CA VAL A 152 8.05 15.23 20.15
C VAL A 152 8.36 16.35 21.13
N SER A 153 9.64 16.56 21.42
CA SER A 153 10.09 17.78 22.08
C SER A 153 9.53 18.95 21.27
N PRO A 154 8.74 19.85 21.87
CA PRO A 154 8.28 21.02 21.15
C PRO A 154 9.50 21.88 20.84
N PHE A 155 9.61 22.33 19.58
CA PHE A 155 10.19 23.61 19.21
C PHE A 155 11.59 23.97 19.78
N SER A 156 12.59 24.00 18.90
CA SER A 156 13.61 25.06 18.95
C SER A 156 13.60 25.80 17.61
N PRO A 157 12.90 26.94 17.50
CA PRO A 157 13.08 27.87 16.41
C PRO A 157 14.21 28.82 16.81
N LEU A 158 15.45 28.47 16.50
CA LEU A 158 16.54 29.43 16.58
C LEU A 158 17.53 29.16 15.45
N TYR A 159 17.28 29.80 14.31
CA TYR A 159 18.36 30.43 13.55
C TYR A 159 17.88 31.82 13.15
N TYR A 160 18.42 32.81 13.86
CA TYR A 160 18.52 34.21 13.44
C TYR A 160 19.50 34.32 12.27
#